data_AF-A0A1G3TD07-F1
#
_entry.id   AF-A0A1G3TD07-F1
#
_cell.length_a   1.000
_cell.length_b   1.000
_cell.length_c   1.000
_cell.angle_alpha   90.00
_cell.angle_beta   90.00
_cell.angle_gamma   90.00
#
_symmetry.space_group_name_H-M   'P 1'
#
loop_
_entity.id
_entity.type
_entity.pdbx_description
1 polymer ?
#
loop_
_entity_poly.entity_id
_entity_poly.type
_entity_poly.pdbx_seq_one_letter_code
_entity_poly.pdbx_strand_id
1 'polypeptide(L)'
;MKKVLSAVLICFFTSANALDFDVGVSGGDRGVDGFYFSIGNYYNVPQREIVVVEHSISREDVNVAYFLARKAHRDVRFITDLRLSGRSWWDISLRLGLDPRTIYVVDTYNDYGPPYGKAYGYYKDKHHRLDDRQIAELVNVRFLSEYHGISPDEVIVRKRKGNDFYHDNNEYREKKHKTEKNKTQRYERDREREEYRDGRERHEKREIREKRNNENSRGRER
;
A
#
# COMPACT_ATOMS: atom_id res chain seq x y z
N MET A 1 49.13 40.73 -17.40
CA MET A 1 49.12 40.33 -15.97
C MET A 1 47.75 39.73 -15.67
N LYS A 2 47.53 38.44 -15.92
CA LYS A 2 47.47 37.32 -14.95
C LYS A 2 46.55 37.57 -13.73
N LYS A 3 45.39 36.87 -13.78
CA LYS A 3 44.51 36.40 -12.67
C LYS A 3 43.67 37.53 -12.02
N VAL A 4 42.40 37.34 -11.67
CA VAL A 4 41.82 36.20 -10.95
C VAL A 4 40.32 36.06 -11.29
N LEU A 5 39.89 34.85 -11.69
CA LEU A 5 38.49 34.42 -11.59
C LEU A 5 38.15 34.27 -10.10
N SER A 6 37.20 35.06 -9.58
CA SER A 6 36.54 34.73 -8.32
C SER A 6 35.25 33.99 -8.63
N ALA A 7 35.31 32.66 -8.55
CA ALA A 7 34.15 31.80 -8.46
C ALA A 7 33.52 31.97 -7.07
N VAL A 8 32.42 32.70 -6.99
CA VAL A 8 31.58 32.72 -5.78
C VAL A 8 30.68 31.49 -5.86
N LEU A 9 31.15 30.41 -5.24
CA LEU A 9 30.37 29.22 -4.96
C LEU A 9 29.35 29.56 -3.87
N ILE A 10 28.15 30.00 -4.28
CA ILE A 10 27.02 30.16 -3.35
C ILE A 10 26.54 28.74 -3.03
N CYS A 11 27.02 28.21 -1.91
CA CYS A 11 26.43 27.06 -1.26
C CYS A 11 24.97 27.38 -0.95
N PHE A 12 24.05 26.89 -1.76
CA PHE A 12 22.68 26.69 -1.33
C PHE A 12 22.70 25.65 -0.21
N PHE A 13 22.84 26.12 1.03
CA PHE A 13 22.39 25.36 2.18
C PHE A 13 20.88 25.20 2.01
N THR A 14 20.47 24.07 1.44
CA THR A 14 19.11 23.56 1.55
C THR A 14 18.88 23.25 3.02
N SER A 15 18.44 24.26 3.76
CA SER A 15 17.72 24.06 5.01
C SER A 15 16.46 23.29 4.65
N ALA A 16 16.47 21.99 4.96
CA ALA A 16 15.26 21.19 5.04
C ALA A 16 14.40 21.83 6.14
N ASN A 17 13.49 22.72 5.73
CA ASN A 17 12.37 23.08 6.57
C ASN A 17 11.56 21.78 6.70
N ALA A 18 11.70 21.11 7.84
CA ALA A 18 10.66 20.24 8.33
C ALA A 18 9.43 21.13 8.53
N LEU A 19 8.58 21.19 7.50
CA LEU A 19 7.23 21.71 7.66
C LEU A 19 6.50 20.70 8.53
N ASP A 20 6.57 20.94 9.83
CA ASP A 20 5.65 20.39 10.81
C ASP A 20 4.28 21.00 10.50
N PHE A 21 3.59 20.43 9.51
CA PHE A 21 2.27 20.87 9.11
C PHE A 21 1.26 20.18 10.03
N ASP A 22 1.12 20.74 11.22
CA ASP A 22 -0.02 20.51 12.11
C ASP A 22 -1.27 21.13 11.47
N VAL A 23 -1.87 20.43 10.50
CA VAL A 23 -3.21 20.75 10.02
C VAL A 23 -4.20 19.92 10.81
N GLY A 24 -4.61 20.50 11.94
CA GLY A 24 -5.91 20.23 12.52
C GLY A 24 -6.99 20.57 11.49
N VAL A 25 -7.60 19.55 10.89
CA VAL A 25 -8.73 19.72 9.98
C VAL A 25 -9.99 20.03 10.80
N SER A 26 -10.20 21.33 11.01
CA SER A 26 -11.39 21.94 11.62
C SER A 26 -12.68 21.58 10.89
N GLY A 27 -13.72 21.33 11.69
CA GLY A 27 -15.16 21.31 11.38
C GLY A 27 -15.61 21.99 10.08
N GLY A 28 -16.23 21.29 9.13
CA GLY A 28 -16.91 21.91 7.97
C GLY A 28 -17.21 20.94 6.82
N ASP A 29 -18.36 20.24 6.85
CA ASP A 29 -18.98 19.55 5.68
C ASP A 29 -18.11 18.56 4.86
N ARG A 30 -17.22 17.83 5.56
CA ARG A 30 -15.95 17.24 5.04
C ARG A 30 -16.02 15.86 4.40
N GLY A 31 -16.85 15.66 3.39
CA GLY A 31 -16.76 14.47 2.53
C GLY A 31 -15.91 14.66 1.29
N VAL A 32 -16.20 15.77 0.60
CA VAL A 32 -15.61 16.13 -0.69
C VAL A 32 -14.15 16.57 -0.55
N ASP A 33 -13.84 17.33 0.52
CA ASP A 33 -12.48 17.78 0.79
C ASP A 33 -11.53 16.62 1.15
N GLY A 34 -12.03 15.63 1.90
CA GLY A 34 -11.25 14.44 2.25
C GLY A 34 -10.90 13.57 1.04
N PHE A 35 -11.80 13.49 0.06
CA PHE A 35 -11.57 12.83 -1.22
C PHE A 35 -10.44 13.48 -2.02
N TYR A 36 -10.54 14.77 -2.31
CA TYR A 36 -9.50 15.45 -3.09
C TYR A 36 -8.16 15.50 -2.36
N PHE A 37 -8.19 15.72 -1.04
CA PHE A 37 -6.97 15.75 -0.24
C PHE A 37 -6.25 14.39 -0.24
N SER A 38 -6.98 13.29 -0.05
CA SER A 38 -6.37 11.96 0.00
C SER A 38 -5.77 11.53 -1.34
N ILE A 39 -6.49 11.74 -2.45
CA ILE A 39 -5.96 11.49 -3.81
C ILE A 39 -4.76 12.42 -4.08
N GLY A 40 -4.89 13.70 -3.74
CA GLY A 40 -3.85 14.71 -3.98
C GLY A 40 -2.55 14.35 -3.28
N ASN A 41 -2.61 13.94 -2.02
CA ASN A 41 -1.45 13.51 -1.26
C ASN A 41 -0.85 12.20 -1.80
N TYR A 42 -1.68 11.22 -2.12
CA TYR A 42 -1.22 9.89 -2.52
C TYR A 42 -0.60 9.85 -3.93
N TYR A 43 -1.14 10.65 -4.86
CA TYR A 43 -0.58 10.78 -6.22
C TYR A 43 0.36 11.98 -6.37
N ASN A 44 0.50 12.81 -5.33
CA ASN A 44 1.26 14.07 -5.35
C ASN A 44 0.79 15.02 -6.46
N VAL A 45 -0.52 15.28 -6.51
CA VAL A 45 -1.17 16.13 -7.51
C VAL A 45 -2.01 17.23 -6.86
N PRO A 46 -2.12 18.43 -7.47
CA PRO A 46 -2.93 19.51 -6.93
C PRO A 46 -4.43 19.16 -6.91
N GLN A 47 -5.14 19.48 -5.82
CA GLN A 47 -6.58 19.20 -5.69
C GLN A 47 -7.43 19.79 -6.82
N ARG A 48 -7.08 20.98 -7.31
CA ARG A 48 -7.79 21.63 -8.44
C ARG A 48 -7.74 20.79 -9.72
N GLU A 49 -6.66 20.05 -9.95
CA GLU A 49 -6.55 19.15 -11.10
C GLU A 49 -7.48 17.95 -10.93
N ILE A 50 -7.58 17.39 -9.72
CA ILE A 50 -8.48 16.28 -9.40
C ILE A 50 -9.94 16.69 -9.63
N VAL A 51 -10.32 17.90 -9.20
CA VAL A 51 -11.66 18.45 -9.45
C VAL A 51 -11.96 18.46 -10.95
N VAL A 52 -11.03 18.94 -11.80
CA VAL A 52 -11.23 18.96 -13.26
C VAL A 52 -11.40 17.55 -13.84
N VAL A 53 -10.64 16.57 -13.35
CA VAL A 53 -10.78 15.16 -13.76
C VAL A 53 -12.14 14.60 -13.37
N GLU A 54 -12.63 14.84 -12.16
CA GLU A 54 -13.95 14.38 -11.70
C GLU A 54 -15.12 14.98 -12.50
N HIS A 55 -14.97 16.19 -13.05
CA HIS A 55 -16.00 16.73 -13.95
C HIS A 55 -16.11 15.95 -15.26
N SER A 56 -15.10 15.13 -15.62
CA SER A 56 -15.04 14.39 -16.88
C SER A 56 -15.41 12.91 -16.73
N ILE A 57 -15.13 12.31 -15.56
CA ILE A 57 -15.36 10.89 -15.28
C ILE A 57 -15.99 10.72 -13.90
N SER A 58 -16.64 9.58 -13.65
CA SER A 58 -17.29 9.35 -12.36
C SER A 58 -16.31 9.47 -11.19
N ARG A 59 -16.77 9.90 -10.01
CA ARG A 59 -15.94 10.01 -8.80
C ARG A 59 -15.18 8.72 -8.49
N GLU A 60 -15.84 7.57 -8.64
CA GLU A 60 -15.26 6.25 -8.38
C GLU A 60 -14.12 5.92 -9.35
N ASP A 61 -14.16 6.49 -10.56
CA ASP A 61 -13.19 6.28 -11.63
C ASP A 61 -11.97 7.20 -11.54
N VAL A 62 -12.04 8.31 -10.80
CA VAL A 62 -10.93 9.28 -10.66
C VAL A 62 -9.65 8.58 -10.20
N ASN A 63 -9.76 7.72 -9.19
CA ASN A 63 -8.63 6.93 -8.71
C ASN A 63 -8.09 5.95 -9.76
N VAL A 64 -8.94 5.39 -10.62
CA VAL A 64 -8.51 4.52 -11.73
C VAL A 64 -7.67 5.30 -12.73
N ALA A 65 -8.11 6.52 -13.08
CA ALA A 65 -7.38 7.37 -14.01
C ALA A 65 -5.97 7.70 -13.48
N TYR A 66 -5.86 8.15 -12.22
CA TYR A 66 -4.56 8.42 -11.61
C TYR A 66 -3.71 7.17 -11.39
N PHE A 67 -4.33 6.04 -11.04
CA PHE A 67 -3.64 4.75 -10.94
C PHE A 67 -2.97 4.36 -12.26
N LEU A 68 -3.71 4.43 -13.36
CA LEU A 68 -3.21 4.10 -14.69
C LEU A 68 -2.18 5.12 -15.18
N ALA A 69 -2.40 6.41 -14.94
CA ALA A 69 -1.45 7.48 -15.26
C ALA A 69 -0.07 7.19 -14.63
N ARG A 70 -0.06 6.85 -13.34
CA ARG A 70 1.14 6.48 -12.61
C ARG A 70 1.77 5.18 -13.09
N LYS A 71 0.97 4.14 -13.36
CA LYS A 71 1.48 2.84 -13.84
C LYS A 71 2.06 2.91 -15.26
N ALA A 72 1.48 3.74 -16.12
CA ALA A 72 1.93 3.89 -17.50
C ALA A 72 2.94 5.03 -17.70
N HIS A 73 3.23 5.82 -16.66
CA HIS A 73 4.01 7.06 -16.75
C HIS A 73 3.46 7.98 -17.86
N ARG A 74 2.16 8.27 -17.77
CA ARG A 74 1.42 9.14 -18.68
C ARG A 74 0.68 10.21 -17.88
N ASP A 75 0.39 11.31 -18.55
CA ASP A 75 -0.44 12.38 -17.99
C ASP A 75 -1.88 11.88 -17.76
N VAL A 76 -2.52 12.34 -16.68
CA VAL A 76 -3.89 11.91 -16.36
C VAL A 76 -4.88 12.32 -17.46
N ARG A 77 -4.64 13.44 -18.15
CA ARG A 77 -5.48 13.88 -19.28
C ARG A 77 -5.46 12.89 -20.43
N PHE A 78 -4.30 12.29 -20.71
CA PHE A 78 -4.19 11.23 -21.71
C PHE A 78 -5.07 10.03 -21.34
N ILE A 79 -5.13 9.68 -20.05
CA ILE A 79 -5.97 8.58 -19.56
C ILE A 79 -7.46 8.95 -19.64
N THR A 80 -7.84 10.16 -19.24
CA THR A 80 -9.22 10.63 -19.33
C THR A 80 -9.70 10.75 -20.76
N ASP A 81 -8.85 11.18 -21.70
CA ASP A 81 -9.19 11.25 -23.13
C ASP A 81 -9.50 9.85 -23.69
N LEU A 82 -8.70 8.85 -23.30
CA LEU A 82 -8.99 7.46 -23.66
C LEU A 82 -10.32 6.98 -23.05
N ARG A 83 -10.64 7.39 -21.83
CA ARG A 83 -11.92 7.08 -21.18
C ARG A 83 -13.10 7.72 -21.90
N LEU A 84 -13.00 9.01 -22.22
CA LEU A 84 -14.02 9.78 -22.94
C LEU A 84 -14.22 9.27 -24.37
N SER A 85 -13.24 8.60 -24.96
CA SER A 85 -13.41 7.89 -26.25
C SER A 85 -14.29 6.62 -26.18
N GLY A 86 -14.88 6.32 -25.03
CA GLY A 86 -15.80 5.20 -24.83
C GLY A 86 -15.13 3.85 -24.54
N ARG A 87 -13.83 3.85 -24.18
CA ARG A 87 -13.09 2.62 -23.86
C ARG A 87 -13.30 2.21 -22.41
N SER A 88 -13.43 0.91 -22.18
CA SER A 88 -13.42 0.34 -20.83
C SER A 88 -12.04 0.50 -20.19
N TRP A 89 -11.96 0.53 -18.85
CA TRP A 89 -10.68 0.57 -18.12
C TRP A 89 -9.78 -0.62 -18.46
N TRP A 90 -10.41 -1.75 -18.75
CA TRP A 90 -9.72 -2.94 -19.24
C TRP A 90 -9.02 -2.68 -20.58
N ASP A 91 -9.72 -2.14 -21.58
CA ASP A 91 -9.13 -1.87 -22.90
C ASP A 91 -8.09 -0.75 -22.85
N ILE A 92 -8.30 0.24 -21.99
CA ILE A 92 -7.33 1.31 -21.74
C ILE A 92 -6.04 0.70 -21.19
N SER A 93 -6.13 -0.17 -20.18
CA SER A 93 -4.97 -0.86 -19.62
C SER A 93 -4.18 -1.64 -20.67
N LEU A 94 -4.88 -2.42 -21.51
CA LEU A 94 -4.25 -3.15 -22.62
C LEU A 94 -3.58 -2.21 -23.62
N ARG A 95 -4.25 -1.10 -23.99
CA ARG A 95 -3.70 -0.09 -24.90
C ARG A 95 -2.45 0.59 -24.34
N LEU A 96 -2.35 0.71 -23.02
CA LEU A 96 -1.17 1.23 -22.32
C LEU A 96 -0.04 0.21 -22.20
N GLY A 97 -0.23 -1.03 -22.69
CA GLY A 97 0.75 -2.12 -22.54
C GLY A 97 0.79 -2.71 -21.13
N LEU A 98 -0.23 -2.45 -20.31
CA LEU A 98 -0.37 -3.03 -18.97
C LEU A 98 -1.20 -4.30 -19.04
N ASP A 99 -0.84 -5.33 -18.27
CA ASP A 99 -1.69 -6.51 -18.12
C ASP A 99 -2.72 -6.28 -17.00
N PRO A 100 -4.03 -6.11 -17.33
CA PRO A 100 -5.09 -5.89 -16.33
C PRO A 100 -5.11 -6.97 -15.26
N ARG A 101 -4.63 -8.18 -15.59
CA ARG A 101 -4.67 -9.34 -14.71
C ARG A 101 -3.70 -9.26 -13.54
N THR A 102 -2.68 -8.42 -13.66
CA THR A 102 -1.63 -8.29 -12.66
C THR A 102 -1.78 -6.99 -11.88
N ILE A 103 -2.22 -5.90 -12.53
CA ILE A 103 -2.26 -4.58 -11.92
C ILE A 103 -3.45 -4.38 -10.98
N TYR A 104 -4.57 -5.08 -11.22
CA TYR A 104 -5.79 -4.93 -10.41
C TYR A 104 -5.92 -5.96 -9.27
N VAL A 105 -4.86 -6.73 -8.99
CA VAL A 105 -4.89 -7.74 -7.92
C VAL A 105 -4.78 -7.09 -6.54
N VAL A 106 -5.73 -7.37 -5.66
CA VAL A 106 -5.73 -6.96 -4.26
C VAL A 106 -5.70 -8.20 -3.38
N ASP A 107 -4.65 -8.33 -2.57
CA ASP A 107 -4.50 -9.47 -1.67
C ASP A 107 -5.45 -9.31 -0.47
N THR A 108 -6.38 -10.25 -0.33
CA THR A 108 -7.29 -10.36 0.82
C THR A 108 -7.09 -11.70 1.52
N TYR A 109 -7.29 -11.72 2.83
CA TYR A 109 -7.20 -12.94 3.63
C TYR A 109 -8.54 -13.65 3.78
N ASN A 110 -9.66 -12.94 3.57
CA ASN A 110 -11.01 -13.49 3.66
C ASN A 110 -11.64 -13.72 2.27
N ASP A 111 -12.57 -14.67 2.18
CA ASP A 111 -13.32 -14.91 0.96
C ASP A 111 -14.54 -13.98 0.88
N TYR A 112 -14.38 -12.87 0.17
CA TYR A 112 -15.45 -11.90 -0.07
C TYR A 112 -16.23 -12.16 -1.37
N GLY A 113 -15.85 -13.17 -2.15
CA GLY A 113 -16.27 -13.34 -3.54
C GLY A 113 -15.65 -12.30 -4.49
N PRO A 114 -16.01 -12.31 -5.79
CA PRO A 114 -15.56 -11.28 -6.73
C PRO A 114 -16.00 -9.87 -6.31
N PRO A 115 -15.18 -8.82 -6.53
CA PRO A 115 -13.86 -8.86 -7.16
C PRO A 115 -12.69 -9.15 -6.18
N TYR A 116 -12.91 -9.17 -4.87
CA TYR A 116 -11.84 -9.09 -3.87
C TYR A 116 -11.25 -10.42 -3.39
N GLY A 117 -11.98 -11.53 -3.54
CA GLY A 117 -11.53 -12.83 -3.05
C GLY A 117 -10.53 -13.49 -4.00
N LYS A 118 -10.47 -14.83 -3.90
CA LYS A 118 -9.80 -15.74 -4.86
C LYS A 118 -10.26 -15.57 -6.33
N ALA A 119 -11.13 -14.60 -6.62
CA ALA A 119 -11.71 -14.28 -7.91
C ALA A 119 -10.70 -13.89 -8.99
N TYR A 120 -9.48 -13.44 -8.64
CA TYR A 120 -8.48 -13.09 -9.64
C TYR A 120 -7.13 -13.76 -9.35
N GLY A 121 -6.80 -14.76 -10.17
CA GLY A 121 -5.59 -15.59 -10.07
C GLY A 121 -5.82 -17.00 -9.50
N TYR A 122 -6.88 -17.22 -8.70
CA TYR A 122 -7.12 -18.54 -8.07
C TYR A 122 -8.15 -19.40 -8.85
N TYR A 123 -9.17 -18.79 -9.45
CA TYR A 123 -10.07 -19.51 -10.36
C TYR A 123 -9.40 -19.64 -11.73
N LYS A 124 -9.38 -20.87 -12.23
CA LYS A 124 -8.66 -21.34 -13.43
C LYS A 124 -9.20 -20.75 -14.75
N ASP A 125 -10.10 -19.78 -14.71
CA ASP A 125 -10.68 -19.16 -15.90
C ASP A 125 -9.82 -17.98 -16.35
N LYS A 126 -8.83 -18.29 -17.19
CA LYS A 126 -7.95 -17.32 -17.89
C LYS A 126 -8.69 -16.26 -18.72
N HIS A 127 -10.02 -16.41 -18.86
CA HIS A 127 -10.91 -15.58 -19.65
C HIS A 127 -11.75 -14.59 -18.82
N HIS A 128 -11.65 -14.57 -17.48
CA HIS A 128 -12.44 -13.63 -16.68
C HIS A 128 -11.96 -12.18 -16.91
N ARG A 129 -12.81 -11.37 -17.54
CA ARG A 129 -12.58 -9.95 -17.80
C ARG A 129 -13.30 -9.14 -16.72
N LEU A 130 -12.57 -8.27 -16.04
CA LEU A 130 -13.16 -7.34 -15.07
C LEU A 130 -13.95 -6.27 -15.82
N ASP A 131 -15.16 -5.99 -15.34
CA ASP A 131 -15.90 -4.81 -15.77
C ASP A 131 -15.34 -3.53 -15.12
N ASP A 132 -15.76 -2.37 -15.63
CA ASP A 132 -15.26 -1.08 -15.15
C ASP A 132 -15.53 -0.86 -13.66
N ARG A 133 -16.69 -1.32 -13.16
CA ARG A 133 -17.06 -1.18 -11.76
C ARG A 133 -16.16 -2.01 -10.86
N GLN A 134 -15.87 -3.25 -11.25
CA GLN A 134 -14.95 -4.12 -10.53
C GLN A 134 -13.53 -3.54 -10.51
N ILE A 135 -13.07 -2.96 -11.63
CA ILE A 135 -11.78 -2.28 -11.71
C ILE A 135 -11.74 -1.08 -10.75
N ALA A 136 -12.74 -0.20 -10.83
CA ALA A 136 -12.84 0.96 -9.94
C ALA A 136 -12.83 0.53 -8.48
N GLU A 137 -13.57 -0.53 -8.16
CA GLU A 137 -13.66 -1.08 -6.83
C GLU A 137 -12.30 -1.58 -6.29
N LEU A 138 -11.58 -2.39 -7.08
CA LEU A 138 -10.27 -2.92 -6.69
C LEU A 138 -9.23 -1.81 -6.53
N VAL A 139 -9.21 -0.85 -7.44
CA VAL A 139 -8.28 0.29 -7.36
C VAL A 139 -8.58 1.14 -6.13
N ASN A 140 -9.85 1.40 -5.84
CA ASN A 140 -10.25 2.17 -4.66
C ASN A 140 -9.89 1.45 -3.35
N VAL A 141 -10.08 0.12 -3.27
CA VAL A 141 -9.66 -0.65 -2.09
C VAL A 141 -8.14 -0.61 -1.90
N ARG A 142 -7.37 -0.78 -2.98
CA ARG A 142 -5.90 -0.65 -2.93
C ARG A 142 -5.51 0.74 -2.42
N PHE A 143 -6.06 1.78 -3.04
CA PHE A 143 -5.79 3.16 -2.68
C PHE A 143 -6.07 3.44 -1.20
N LEU A 144 -7.25 3.08 -0.70
CA LEU A 144 -7.64 3.29 0.69
C LEU A 144 -6.77 2.49 1.67
N SER A 145 -6.45 1.25 1.33
CA SER A 145 -5.57 0.40 2.14
C SER A 145 -4.17 1.02 2.27
N GLU A 146 -3.58 1.45 1.16
CA GLU A 146 -2.25 2.04 1.14
C GLU A 146 -2.22 3.43 1.80
N TYR A 147 -3.21 4.28 1.50
CA TYR A 147 -3.28 5.64 2.03
C TYR A 147 -3.48 5.66 3.56
N HIS A 148 -4.36 4.82 4.08
CA HIS A 148 -4.65 4.76 5.52
C HIS A 148 -3.75 3.77 6.29
N GLY A 149 -3.01 2.90 5.61
CA GLY A 149 -2.16 1.89 6.24
C GLY A 149 -2.94 0.76 6.94
N ILE A 150 -4.13 0.44 6.46
CA ILE A 150 -4.99 -0.65 6.95
C ILE A 150 -5.08 -1.78 5.93
N SER A 151 -5.51 -2.98 6.32
CA SER A 151 -5.59 -4.10 5.35
C SER A 151 -6.75 -3.92 4.35
N PRO A 152 -6.62 -4.47 3.13
CA PRO A 152 -7.73 -4.49 2.16
C PRO A 152 -9.01 -5.13 2.73
N ASP A 153 -8.89 -6.20 3.51
CA ASP A 153 -10.01 -6.82 4.23
C ASP A 153 -10.78 -5.83 5.10
N GLU A 154 -10.04 -5.01 5.85
CA GLU A 154 -10.61 -3.99 6.72
C GLU A 154 -11.33 -2.90 5.92
N VAL A 155 -10.77 -2.53 4.76
CA VAL A 155 -11.40 -1.59 3.83
C VAL A 155 -12.74 -2.14 3.33
N ILE A 156 -12.74 -3.38 2.84
CA ILE A 156 -13.93 -4.04 2.30
C ILE A 156 -15.04 -4.17 3.34
N VAL A 157 -14.69 -4.59 4.56
CA VAL A 157 -15.66 -4.74 5.66
C VAL A 157 -16.34 -3.42 6.01
N ARG A 158 -15.58 -2.33 6.08
CA ARG A 158 -16.13 -1.00 6.36
C ARG A 158 -16.98 -0.47 5.23
N LYS A 159 -16.57 -0.69 3.97
CA LYS A 159 -17.35 -0.28 2.80
C LYS A 159 -18.72 -0.97 2.78
N ARG A 160 -18.76 -2.27 3.07
CA ARG A 160 -20.02 -3.04 3.21
C ARG A 160 -20.93 -2.54 4.32
N LYS A 161 -20.37 -1.90 5.36
CA LYS A 161 -21.13 -1.29 6.47
C LYS A 161 -21.65 0.11 6.15
N GLY A 162 -21.36 0.66 4.96
CA GLY A 162 -21.81 1.98 4.54
C GLY A 162 -20.95 3.13 5.07
N ASN A 163 -19.73 2.86 5.58
CA ASN A 163 -18.83 3.92 6.01
C ASN A 163 -18.25 4.63 4.78
N ASP A 164 -18.42 5.96 4.71
CA ASP A 164 -17.75 6.77 3.70
C ASP A 164 -16.30 7.05 4.15
N PHE A 165 -15.36 6.42 3.46
CA PHE A 165 -13.94 6.46 3.81
C PHE A 165 -13.35 7.85 3.78
N TYR A 166 -13.89 8.72 2.93
CA TYR A 166 -13.36 10.05 2.72
C TYR A 166 -13.75 11.03 3.83
N HIS A 167 -14.63 10.64 4.76
CA HIS A 167 -15.12 11.47 5.85
C HIS A 167 -14.32 11.37 7.15
N ASP A 168 -13.56 10.29 7.37
CA ASP A 168 -13.18 9.89 8.74
C ASP A 168 -11.65 9.81 9.00
N ASN A 169 -10.89 10.81 8.55
CA ASN A 169 -9.41 10.82 8.62
C ASN A 169 -8.81 10.67 10.04
N ASN A 170 -9.53 11.06 11.10
CA ASN A 170 -9.02 11.00 12.47
C ASN A 170 -8.99 9.56 13.04
N GLU A 171 -9.98 8.73 12.72
CA GLU A 171 -10.01 7.33 13.21
C GLU A 171 -8.83 6.50 12.64
N TYR A 172 -8.39 6.82 11.42
CA TYR A 172 -7.31 6.10 10.74
C TYR A 172 -5.93 6.33 11.37
N ARG A 173 -5.62 7.56 11.82
CA ARG A 173 -4.30 7.87 12.42
C ARG A 173 -4.12 7.12 13.73
N GLU A 174 -5.13 7.10 14.60
CA GLU A 174 -5.03 6.42 15.89
C GLU A 174 -4.89 4.88 15.74
N LYS A 175 -5.60 4.29 14.76
CA LYS A 175 -5.51 2.85 14.51
C LYS A 175 -4.20 2.44 13.84
N LYS A 176 -3.64 3.24 12.94
CA LYS A 176 -2.33 2.97 12.31
C LYS A 176 -1.22 2.84 13.36
N HIS A 177 -1.17 3.77 14.32
CA HIS A 177 -0.24 3.71 15.44
C HIS A 177 -0.41 2.44 16.29
N LYS A 178 -1.65 1.99 16.49
CA LYS A 178 -1.95 0.77 17.26
C LYS A 178 -1.56 -0.51 16.50
N THR A 179 -1.80 -0.56 15.19
CA THR A 179 -1.48 -1.72 14.34
C THR A 179 0.02 -1.89 14.15
N GLU A 180 0.77 -0.81 13.93
CA GLU A 180 2.23 -0.85 13.87
C GLU A 180 2.82 -1.33 15.20
N LYS A 181 2.35 -0.81 16.33
CA LYS A 181 2.75 -1.28 17.66
C LYS A 181 2.50 -2.78 17.86
N ASN A 182 1.34 -3.29 17.42
CA ASN A 182 1.01 -4.71 17.51
C ASN A 182 1.87 -5.60 16.59
N LYS A 183 2.20 -5.13 15.38
CA LYS A 183 3.10 -5.86 14.46
C LYS A 183 4.50 -5.96 15.05
N THR A 184 5.05 -4.86 15.56
CA THR A 184 6.38 -4.84 16.20
C THR A 184 6.42 -5.79 17.40
N GLN A 185 5.41 -5.75 18.27
CA GLN A 185 5.31 -6.67 19.41
C GLN A 185 5.20 -8.14 18.99
N ARG A 186 4.55 -8.44 17.86
CA ARG A 186 4.48 -9.80 17.33
C ARG A 186 5.84 -10.27 16.82
N TYR A 187 6.56 -9.44 16.07
CA TYR A 187 7.91 -9.75 15.59
C TYR A 187 8.91 -9.97 16.74
N GLU A 188 8.85 -9.14 17.78
CA GLU A 188 9.69 -9.30 18.97
C GLU A 188 9.41 -10.63 19.68
N ARG A 189 8.12 -10.98 19.86
CA ARG A 189 7.71 -12.25 20.50
C ARG A 189 8.13 -13.48 19.68
N ASP A 190 8.03 -13.40 18.35
CA ASP A 190 8.42 -14.50 17.47
C ASP A 190 9.95 -14.68 17.50
N ARG A 191 10.72 -13.58 17.52
CA ARG A 191 12.18 -13.60 17.68
C ARG A 191 12.62 -14.19 19.03
N GLU A 192 11.98 -13.81 20.13
CA GLU A 192 12.26 -14.38 21.45
C GLU A 192 11.98 -15.89 21.49
N ARG A 193 10.92 -16.35 20.82
CA ARG A 193 10.61 -17.79 20.74
C ARG A 193 11.66 -18.57 19.94
N GLU A 194 12.16 -18.00 18.85
CA GLU A 194 13.22 -18.62 18.06
C GLU A 194 14.54 -18.70 18.84
N GLU A 195 14.90 -17.63 19.55
CA GLU A 195 16.11 -17.58 20.38
C GLU A 195 16.04 -18.58 21.55
N TYR A 196 14.88 -18.70 22.20
CA TYR A 196 14.67 -19.70 23.25
C TYR A 196 14.77 -21.14 22.73
N ARG A 197 14.26 -21.39 21.51
CA ARG A 197 14.32 -22.70 20.87
C ARG A 197 15.75 -23.08 20.50
N ASP A 198 16.51 -22.17 19.89
CA ASP A 198 17.92 -22.38 19.56
C ASP A 198 18.78 -22.59 20.83
N GLY A 199 18.53 -21.81 21.89
CA GLY A 199 19.18 -21.98 23.19
C GLY A 199 18.97 -23.37 23.79
N ARG A 200 17.73 -23.88 23.73
CA ARG A 200 17.38 -25.23 24.20
C ARG A 200 18.08 -26.32 23.40
N GLU A 201 18.09 -26.21 22.07
CA GLU A 201 18.76 -27.19 21.19
C GLU A 201 20.28 -27.22 21.42
N ARG A 202 20.90 -26.06 21.69
CA ARG A 202 22.33 -25.99 22.04
C ARG A 202 22.63 -26.67 23.39
N HIS A 203 21.77 -26.47 24.39
CA HIS A 203 21.92 -27.10 25.70
C HIS A 203 21.81 -28.63 25.60
N GLU A 204 20.81 -29.11 24.86
CA GLU A 204 20.57 -30.55 24.66
C GLU A 204 21.73 -31.22 23.90
N LYS A 205 22.25 -30.58 22.85
CA LYS A 205 23.45 -31.06 22.12
C LYS A 205 24.69 -31.10 23.02
N ARG A 206 24.85 -30.14 23.93
CA ARG A 206 25.96 -30.12 24.90
C ARG A 206 25.86 -31.27 25.89
N GLU A 207 24.69 -31.49 26.48
CA GLU A 207 24.46 -32.63 27.39
C GLU A 207 24.71 -33.98 26.72
N ILE A 208 24.25 -34.17 25.47
CA ILE A 208 24.48 -35.40 24.72
C ILE A 208 25.98 -35.63 24.48
N ARG A 209 26.72 -34.57 24.16
CA ARG A 209 28.18 -34.64 23.96
C ARG A 209 28.91 -35.00 25.27
N GLU A 210 28.50 -34.41 26.39
CA GLU A 210 29.08 -34.69 27.70
C GLU A 210 28.79 -36.14 28.15
N LYS A 211 27.57 -36.65 27.93
CA LYS A 211 27.21 -38.05 28.21
C LYS A 211 28.04 -39.04 27.38
N ARG A 212 28.19 -38.81 26.08
CA ARG A 212 29.02 -39.66 25.19
C ARG A 212 30.50 -39.67 25.59
N ASN A 213 31.04 -38.53 26.01
CA ASN A 213 32.42 -38.44 26.47
C ASN A 213 32.66 -39.22 27.77
N ASN A 214 31.68 -39.20 28.70
CA ASN A 214 31.76 -39.97 29.95
C ASN A 214 31.64 -41.49 29.73
N GLU A 215 30.80 -41.94 28.80
CA GLU A 215 30.67 -43.37 28.45
C GLU A 215 31.94 -43.92 27.79
N ASN A 216 32.54 -43.17 26.85
CA ASN A 216 33.79 -43.56 26.20
C ASN A 216 35.00 -43.60 27.16
N SER A 217 34.95 -42.82 28.25
CA SER A 217 36.01 -42.81 29.27
C SER A 217 35.95 -44.04 30.17
N ARG A 218 34.76 -44.57 30.46
CA ARG A 218 34.55 -45.78 31.28
C ARG A 218 34.81 -47.10 30.55
N GLY A 219 34.79 -47.09 29.22
CA GLY A 219 35.09 -48.27 28.40
C GLY A 219 36.57 -48.55 28.16
N ARG A 220 37.48 -47.65 28.58
CA ARG A 220 38.94 -47.78 28.39
C ARG A 220 39.70 -48.32 29.62
N GLU A 221 38.99 -48.64 30.71
CA GLU A 221 39.57 -49.19 31.94
C GLU A 221 39.28 -50.69 32.15
N ARG A 222 38.94 -51.43 31.07
CA ARG A 222 38.80 -52.89 31.11
C ARG A 222 39.84 -53.56 30.23
#